data_AF-W4KGT2-F1
#
_entry.id   AF-W4KGT2-F1
#
_cell.length_a   1.000
_cell.length_b   1.000
_cell.length_c   1.000
_cell.angle_alpha   90.00
_cell.angle_beta   90.00
_cell.angle_gamma   90.00
#
_symmetry.space_group_name_H-M   'P 1'
#
loop_
_entity.id
_entity.type
_entity.pdbx_description
1 polymer ?
#
loop_
_entity_poly.entity_id
_entity_poly.type
_entity_poly.pdbx_seq_one_letter_code
_entity_poly.pdbx_strand_id
1 'polypeptide(L)'
;TAVETDDCAIPVRPTWSVHELLSSYAKPTISPATLAHLHRLSALTPPDEGSQEHRTLTTELEELIKLVEAVRTANLGGSNTPKDETGIPDGRIWPENIGIDIQSRQELQKEFGDGRRLLAHATRTERGLYLVENDRS
;
A
#
# COMPACT_ATOMS: atom_id res chain seq x y z
N THR A 1 -30.32 -30.27 6.77
CA THR A 1 -29.54 -31.53 6.60
C THR A 1 -28.43 -31.51 7.63
N ALA A 2 -28.32 -32.55 8.46
CA ALA A 2 -27.29 -32.61 9.50
C ALA A 2 -25.90 -32.77 8.86
N VAL A 3 -24.89 -32.04 9.36
CA VAL A 3 -23.50 -32.09 8.88
C VAL A 3 -22.81 -33.29 9.52
N GLU A 4 -22.06 -34.08 8.75
CA GLU A 4 -21.27 -35.19 9.28
C GLU A 4 -20.16 -34.66 10.20
N THR A 5 -20.15 -35.11 11.46
CA THR A 5 -19.21 -34.71 12.50
C THR A 5 -18.46 -35.91 13.07
N ASP A 6 -17.25 -35.69 13.57
CA ASP A 6 -16.48 -36.69 14.31
C ASP A 6 -16.99 -36.89 15.76
N ASP A 7 -16.30 -37.76 16.52
CA ASP A 7 -16.59 -38.05 17.93
C ASP A 7 -16.48 -36.82 18.86
N CYS A 8 -15.83 -35.74 18.39
CA CYS A 8 -15.68 -34.45 19.06
C CYS A 8 -16.68 -33.40 18.57
N ALA A 9 -17.68 -33.79 17.75
CA ALA A 9 -18.63 -32.91 17.10
C ALA A 9 -17.99 -31.88 16.12
N ILE A 10 -16.79 -32.15 15.61
CA ILE A 10 -16.13 -31.32 14.60
C ILE A 10 -16.58 -31.78 13.21
N PRO A 11 -17.00 -30.86 12.32
CA PRO A 11 -17.36 -31.21 10.95
C PRO A 11 -16.23 -31.94 10.23
N VAL A 12 -16.51 -33.13 9.70
CA VAL A 12 -15.54 -33.93 8.93
C VAL A 12 -15.24 -33.27 7.58
N ARG A 13 -16.14 -32.39 7.12
CA ARG A 13 -15.95 -31.56 5.94
C ARG A 13 -16.06 -30.09 6.32
N PRO A 14 -15.17 -29.22 5.80
CA PRO A 14 -15.29 -27.80 6.02
C PRO A 14 -16.60 -27.29 5.40
N THR A 15 -17.35 -26.51 6.16
CA THR A 15 -18.61 -25.90 5.68
C THR A 15 -18.38 -24.86 4.60
N TRP A 16 -17.16 -24.30 4.52
CA TRP A 16 -16.70 -23.40 3.47
C TRP A 16 -15.17 -23.41 3.43
N SER A 17 -14.59 -23.06 2.27
CA SER A 17 -13.14 -22.86 2.11
C SER A 17 -12.84 -21.39 1.86
N VAL A 18 -11.82 -20.87 2.56
CA VAL A 18 -11.30 -19.51 2.30
C VAL A 18 -10.81 -19.39 0.87
N HIS A 19 -10.16 -20.43 0.35
CA HIS A 19 -9.67 -20.44 -1.03
C HIS A 19 -10.83 -20.38 -2.04
N GLU A 20 -11.91 -21.10 -1.78
CA GLU A 20 -13.12 -21.06 -2.62
C GLU A 20 -13.78 -19.68 -2.58
N LEU A 21 -13.90 -19.09 -1.38
CA LEU A 21 -14.42 -17.74 -1.19
C LEU A 21 -13.58 -16.71 -1.97
N LEU A 22 -12.26 -16.71 -1.79
CA LEU A 22 -11.37 -15.78 -2.48
C LEU A 22 -11.33 -16.01 -3.99
N SER A 23 -11.47 -17.24 -4.45
CA SER A 23 -11.51 -17.56 -5.87
C SER A 23 -12.75 -17.00 -6.58
N SER A 24 -13.87 -16.87 -5.87
CA SER A 24 -15.14 -16.37 -6.41
C SER A 24 -15.13 -14.91 -6.85
N TYR A 25 -14.20 -14.08 -6.35
CA TYR A 25 -14.11 -12.67 -6.74
C TYR A 25 -13.56 -12.50 -8.15
N ALA A 26 -14.14 -11.53 -8.89
CA ALA A 26 -13.69 -11.18 -10.22
C ALA A 26 -12.25 -10.63 -10.19
N LYS A 27 -11.42 -11.09 -11.12
CA LYS A 27 -10.08 -10.53 -11.34
C LYS A 27 -10.23 -9.23 -12.15
N PRO A 28 -9.82 -8.07 -11.62
CA PRO A 28 -9.85 -6.81 -12.38
C PRO A 28 -8.83 -6.86 -13.51
N THR A 29 -9.04 -6.07 -14.56
CA THR A 29 -8.12 -5.96 -15.69
C THR A 29 -7.40 -4.63 -15.67
N ILE A 30 -6.07 -4.65 -15.71
CA ILE A 30 -5.25 -3.43 -15.75
C ILE A 30 -4.84 -3.16 -17.21
N SER A 31 -5.10 -1.94 -17.69
CA SER A 31 -4.63 -1.55 -19.02
C SER A 31 -3.11 -1.31 -19.02
N PRO A 32 -2.39 -1.57 -20.14
CA PRO A 32 -0.96 -1.27 -20.25
C PRO A 32 -0.63 0.18 -19.90
N ALA A 33 -1.47 1.13 -20.32
CA ALA A 33 -1.34 2.55 -19.99
C ALA A 33 -1.41 2.81 -18.47
N THR A 34 -2.25 2.09 -17.74
CA THR A 34 -2.34 2.19 -16.28
C THR A 34 -1.09 1.63 -15.61
N LEU A 35 -0.57 0.50 -16.10
CA LEU A 35 0.68 -0.07 -15.58
C LEU A 35 1.86 0.90 -15.79
N ALA A 36 2.00 1.46 -16.99
CA ALA A 36 3.01 2.46 -17.29
C ALA A 36 2.86 3.72 -16.40
N HIS A 37 1.61 4.15 -16.14
CA HIS A 37 1.35 5.27 -15.25
C HIS A 37 1.79 4.99 -13.80
N LEU A 38 1.52 3.78 -13.28
CA LEU A 38 1.94 3.37 -11.94
C LEU A 38 3.46 3.30 -11.80
N HIS A 39 4.17 2.79 -12.82
CA HIS A 39 5.63 2.81 -12.85
C HIS A 39 6.17 4.24 -12.79
N ARG A 40 5.59 5.15 -13.57
CA ARG A 40 5.98 6.57 -13.55
C ARG A 40 5.76 7.21 -12.19
N LEU A 41 4.62 6.96 -11.54
CA LEU A 41 4.35 7.48 -10.19
C LEU A 41 5.30 6.90 -9.14
N SER A 42 5.75 5.67 -9.34
CA SER A 42 6.70 4.99 -8.45
C SER A 42 8.17 5.28 -8.78
N ALA A 43 8.44 6.16 -9.75
CA ALA A 43 9.78 6.44 -10.28
C ALA A 43 10.53 5.16 -10.73
N LEU A 44 9.79 4.21 -11.31
CA LEU A 44 10.31 2.96 -11.86
C LEU A 44 10.32 3.00 -13.40
N THR A 45 11.28 2.34 -14.01
CA THR A 45 11.27 2.06 -15.45
C THR A 45 10.25 0.96 -15.75
N PRO A 46 9.28 1.17 -16.66
CA PRO A 46 8.33 0.12 -17.03
C PRO A 46 9.01 -0.96 -17.91
N PRO A 47 8.60 -2.24 -17.79
CA PRO A 47 9.01 -3.26 -18.73
C PRO A 47 8.39 -3.02 -20.11
N ASP A 48 9.01 -3.52 -21.16
CA ASP A 48 8.52 -3.37 -22.54
C ASP A 48 7.12 -3.96 -22.69
N GLU A 49 6.23 -3.24 -23.39
CA GLU A 49 4.85 -3.70 -23.59
C GLU A 49 4.83 -5.03 -24.37
N GLY A 50 4.12 -6.02 -23.84
CA GLY A 50 4.02 -7.35 -24.44
C GLY A 50 5.17 -8.30 -24.09
N SER A 51 6.20 -7.84 -23.36
CA SER A 51 7.25 -8.70 -22.78
C SER A 51 6.67 -9.71 -21.78
N GLN A 52 7.43 -10.77 -21.48
CA GLN A 52 7.06 -11.76 -20.47
C GLN A 52 6.93 -11.10 -19.10
N GLU A 53 7.87 -10.21 -18.77
CA GLU A 53 7.94 -9.45 -17.54
C GLU A 53 6.71 -8.55 -17.37
N HIS A 54 6.31 -7.85 -18.43
CA HIS A 54 5.08 -7.05 -18.42
C HIS A 54 3.84 -7.89 -18.12
N ARG A 55 3.72 -9.08 -18.74
CA ARG A 55 2.56 -9.98 -18.53
C ARG A 55 2.52 -10.56 -17.12
N THR A 56 3.67 -10.98 -16.61
CA THR A 56 3.80 -11.50 -15.23
C THR A 56 3.41 -10.42 -14.24
N LEU A 57 3.99 -9.22 -14.37
CA LEU A 57 3.71 -8.11 -13.46
C LEU A 57 2.24 -7.66 -13.51
N THR A 58 1.65 -7.61 -14.71
CA THR A 58 0.21 -7.32 -14.87
C THR A 58 -0.63 -8.35 -14.13
N THR A 59 -0.30 -9.64 -14.30
CA THR A 59 -1.05 -10.75 -13.67
C THR A 59 -0.97 -10.67 -12.15
N GLU A 60 0.22 -10.45 -11.60
CA GLU A 60 0.46 -10.34 -10.16
C GLU A 60 -0.28 -9.14 -9.56
N LEU A 61 -0.22 -7.97 -10.21
CA LEU A 61 -0.94 -6.78 -9.74
C LEU A 61 -2.46 -7.00 -9.76
N GLU A 62 -3.00 -7.60 -10.81
CA GLU A 62 -4.44 -7.90 -10.88
C GLU A 62 -4.88 -8.89 -9.77
N GLU A 63 -4.04 -9.86 -9.42
CA GLU A 63 -4.31 -10.77 -8.28
C GLU A 63 -4.29 -10.03 -6.94
N LEU A 64 -3.35 -9.11 -6.75
CA LEU A 64 -3.31 -8.26 -5.55
C LEU A 64 -4.54 -7.36 -5.45
N ILE A 65 -4.96 -6.74 -6.55
CA ILE A 65 -6.17 -5.88 -6.55
C ILE A 65 -7.41 -6.72 -6.25
N LYS A 66 -7.53 -7.95 -6.80
CA LYS A 66 -8.64 -8.86 -6.48
C LYS A 66 -8.79 -9.08 -4.96
N LEU A 67 -7.68 -9.20 -4.24
CA LEU A 67 -7.71 -9.36 -2.78
C LEU A 67 -8.19 -8.08 -2.07
N VAL A 68 -7.71 -6.91 -2.50
CA VAL A 68 -8.11 -5.62 -1.91
C VAL A 68 -9.59 -5.30 -2.19
N GLU A 69 -10.08 -5.68 -3.37
CA GLU A 69 -11.48 -5.56 -3.75
C GLU A 69 -12.41 -6.37 -2.86
N ALA A 70 -11.98 -7.56 -2.42
CA ALA A 70 -12.74 -8.35 -1.45
C ALA A 70 -12.92 -7.59 -0.12
N VAL A 71 -11.87 -6.89 0.36
CA VAL A 71 -11.95 -6.07 1.57
C VAL A 71 -12.91 -4.89 1.39
N ARG A 72 -12.95 -4.27 0.20
CA ARG A 72 -13.89 -3.18 -0.08
C ARG A 72 -15.35 -3.60 0.08
N THR A 73 -15.66 -4.85 -0.24
CA THR A 73 -17.03 -5.39 -0.11
C THR A 73 -17.42 -5.75 1.32
N ALA A 74 -16.48 -5.73 2.28
CA ALA A 74 -16.77 -6.03 3.66
C ALA A 74 -17.60 -4.93 4.32
N ASN A 75 -18.75 -5.30 4.90
CA ASN A 75 -19.56 -4.37 5.69
C ASN A 75 -18.87 -4.13 7.04
N LEU A 76 -18.15 -3.01 7.16
CA LEU A 76 -17.44 -2.59 8.37
C LEU A 76 -18.38 -1.92 9.40
N GLY A 77 -19.59 -2.46 9.58
CA GLY A 77 -20.66 -1.87 10.38
C GLY A 77 -20.16 -1.27 11.69
N GLY A 78 -20.41 0.02 11.90
CA GLY A 78 -20.13 0.70 13.16
C GLY A 78 -18.65 0.91 13.50
N SER A 79 -17.72 0.89 12.53
CA SER A 79 -16.34 1.34 12.79
C SER A 79 -16.37 2.83 13.17
N ASN A 80 -16.40 3.09 14.47
CA ASN A 80 -16.33 4.39 15.14
C ASN A 80 -14.94 5.03 14.94
N THR A 81 -14.47 5.08 13.70
CA THR A 81 -13.44 6.05 13.35
C THR A 81 -14.07 7.43 13.56
N PRO A 82 -13.52 8.26 14.45
CA PRO A 82 -14.00 9.63 14.58
C PRO A 82 -13.85 10.27 13.21
N LYS A 83 -14.98 10.49 12.54
CA LYS A 83 -15.03 11.26 11.31
C LYS A 83 -14.72 12.69 11.72
N ASP A 84 -13.51 13.14 11.39
CA ASP A 84 -13.17 14.56 11.42
C ASP A 84 -14.17 15.32 10.53
N GLU A 85 -14.29 16.65 10.69
CA GLU A 85 -15.26 17.48 9.95
C GLU A 85 -15.16 17.36 8.42
N THR A 86 -14.05 16.80 7.90
CA THR A 86 -13.79 16.54 6.48
C THR A 86 -14.27 15.16 5.99
N GLY A 87 -14.70 14.27 6.89
CA GLY A 87 -15.18 12.92 6.57
C GLY A 87 -14.09 11.92 6.18
N ILE A 88 -12.81 12.30 6.24
CA ILE A 88 -11.67 11.40 6.01
C ILE A 88 -11.28 10.76 7.34
N PRO A 89 -11.30 9.42 7.46
CA PRO A 89 -10.86 8.75 8.68
C PRO A 89 -9.35 8.95 8.88
N ASP A 90 -8.93 9.31 10.11
CA ASP A 90 -7.51 9.31 10.46
C ASP A 90 -6.97 7.88 10.39
N GLY A 91 -5.91 7.67 9.61
CA GLY A 91 -5.25 6.36 9.46
C GLY A 91 -4.27 6.04 10.59
N ARG A 92 -4.09 6.94 11.56
CA ARG A 92 -3.22 6.75 12.72
C ARG A 92 -3.92 5.92 13.79
N ILE A 93 -3.20 4.94 14.33
CA ILE A 93 -3.65 4.15 15.47
C ILE A 93 -3.23 4.89 16.74
N TRP A 94 -4.15 5.65 17.31
CA TRP A 94 -3.94 6.33 18.59
C TRP A 94 -4.45 5.50 19.75
N PRO A 95 -3.71 5.41 20.86
CA PRO A 95 -4.32 5.02 22.13
C PRO A 95 -5.41 6.03 22.50
N GLU A 96 -6.46 5.56 23.19
CA GLU A 96 -7.55 6.43 23.62
C GLU A 96 -7.01 7.64 24.41
N ASN A 97 -7.49 8.84 24.08
CA ASN A 97 -7.11 10.11 24.70
C ASN A 97 -5.66 10.59 24.48
N ILE A 98 -4.94 10.04 23.48
CA ILE A 98 -3.63 10.55 23.07
C ILE A 98 -3.76 11.31 21.74
N GLY A 99 -3.46 12.61 21.76
CA GLY A 99 -3.38 13.47 20.59
C GLY A 99 -1.95 13.96 20.34
N ILE A 100 -1.73 14.62 19.20
CA ILE A 100 -0.46 15.29 18.93
C ILE A 100 -0.39 16.55 19.79
N ASP A 101 0.61 16.64 20.67
CA ASP A 101 0.95 17.89 21.32
C ASP A 101 1.65 18.82 20.32
N ILE A 102 0.86 19.70 19.71
CA ILE A 102 1.33 20.71 18.74
C ILE A 102 2.21 21.77 19.43
N GLN A 103 2.14 21.91 20.77
CA GLN A 103 2.88 22.92 21.53
C GLN A 103 4.32 22.49 21.85
N SER A 104 4.61 21.18 21.86
CA SER A 104 5.97 20.62 22.02
C SER A 104 6.95 21.00 20.89
N ARG A 105 6.47 21.59 19.79
CA ARG A 105 7.27 21.93 18.60
C ARG A 105 8.30 23.06 18.84
N GLN A 106 8.33 23.66 20.03
CA GLN A 106 9.26 24.75 20.37
C GLN A 106 10.71 24.29 20.60
N GLU A 107 11.01 22.99 20.69
CA GLU A 107 12.37 22.48 20.91
C GLU A 107 13.12 22.04 19.64
N LEU A 108 12.58 22.25 18.44
CA LEU A 108 13.31 22.01 17.20
C LEU A 108 14.18 23.20 16.80
N GLN A 109 14.97 23.74 17.74
CA GLN A 109 16.28 24.29 17.38
C GLN A 109 17.20 23.12 17.05
N LYS A 110 16.94 22.44 15.93
CA LYS A 110 17.93 21.56 15.36
C LYS A 110 19.13 22.43 15.03
N GLU A 111 20.28 22.12 15.62
CA GLU A 111 21.56 22.53 15.07
C GLU A 111 21.53 22.20 13.58
N PHE A 112 21.36 23.22 12.74
CA PHE A 112 21.66 23.10 11.33
C PHE A 112 23.16 22.87 11.25
N GLY A 113 23.58 21.61 11.43
CA GLY A 113 24.95 21.21 11.17
C GLY A 113 25.32 21.66 9.75
N ASP A 114 26.59 21.99 9.55
CA ASP A 114 27.10 22.46 8.26
C ASP A 114 26.52 21.59 7.13
N GLY A 115 25.68 22.19 6.27
CA GLY A 115 24.92 21.48 5.24
C GLY A 115 25.80 20.66 4.29
N ARG A 116 27.10 20.96 4.24
CA ARG A 116 28.11 20.18 3.54
C ARG A 116 28.32 18.77 4.10
N ARG A 117 28.06 18.54 5.40
CA ARG A 117 28.13 17.18 5.98
C ARG A 117 27.09 16.24 5.37
N LEU A 118 25.96 16.78 4.87
CA LEU A 118 24.94 16.00 4.16
C LEU A 118 25.43 15.45 2.81
N LEU A 119 26.47 16.06 2.25
CA LEU A 119 27.09 15.63 0.99
C LEU A 119 28.01 14.42 1.17
N ALA A 120 28.41 14.08 2.41
CA ALA A 120 29.29 12.94 2.67
C ALA A 120 28.67 11.59 2.27
N HIS A 121 27.33 11.52 2.20
CA HIS A 121 26.59 10.33 1.81
C HIS A 121 26.08 10.38 0.36
N ALA A 122 26.39 11.45 -0.38
CA ALA A 122 25.93 11.62 -1.74
C ALA A 122 26.87 10.90 -2.73
N THR A 123 26.30 10.08 -3.62
CA THR A 123 27.07 9.38 -4.65
C THR A 123 27.72 10.35 -5.65
N ARG A 124 27.08 11.48 -5.96
CA ARG A 124 27.58 12.48 -6.90
C ARG A 124 27.36 13.88 -6.36
N THR A 125 28.43 14.68 -6.33
CA THR A 125 28.40 16.08 -5.91
C THR A 125 29.29 16.92 -6.82
N GLU A 126 28.87 18.15 -7.09
CA GLU A 126 29.67 19.12 -7.83
C GLU A 126 29.54 20.48 -7.15
N ARG A 127 30.66 21.18 -6.91
CA ARG A 127 30.71 22.53 -6.31
C ARG A 127 29.90 22.68 -5.02
N GLY A 128 29.83 21.63 -4.21
CA GLY A 128 29.10 21.64 -2.93
C GLY A 128 27.59 21.49 -3.08
N LEU A 129 27.12 20.93 -4.20
CA LEU A 129 25.71 20.65 -4.48
C LEU A 129 25.53 19.20 -4.95
N TYR A 130 24.32 18.67 -4.81
CA TYR A 130 23.93 17.39 -5.40
C TYR A 130 23.90 17.51 -6.92
N LEU A 131 24.56 16.56 -7.61
CA LEU A 131 24.50 16.47 -9.06
C LEU A 131 23.41 15.48 -9.45
N VAL A 132 22.38 15.97 -10.15
CA VAL A 132 21.29 15.15 -10.69
C VAL A 132 21.34 15.24 -12.21
N GLU A 133 21.38 14.10 -12.88
CA GLU A 133 21.24 14.05 -14.34
C GLU A 133 19.82 14.47 -14.70
N ASN A 134 19.71 15.53 -15.50
CA ASN A 134 18.42 16.05 -15.91
C ASN A 134 18.11 15.47 -17.28
N ASP A 135 17.42 14.33 -17.32
CA ASP A 135 16.89 13.78 -18.56
C ASP A 135 15.58 14.52 -18.90
N ARG A 136 15.73 15.70 -19.51
CA ARG A 136 14.66 16.34 -20.27
C ARG A 136 14.96 16.11 -21.73
N SER A 137 14.53 14.96 -22.24
CA SER A 137 14.42 14.66 -23.67
C SER A 137 12.95 14.41 -24.04
#